data_AF-A0AA38XN41-F1
#
_entry.id   AF-A0AA38XN41-F1
#
_cell.length_a   1.000
_cell.length_b   1.000
_cell.length_c   1.000
_cell.angle_alpha   90.00
_cell.angle_beta   90.00
_cell.angle_gamma   90.00
#
_symmetry.space_group_name_H-M   'P 1'
#
loop_
_entity.id
_entity.type
_entity.pdbx_description
1 polymer ?
#
loop_
_entity_poly.entity_id
_entity_poly.type
_entity_poly.pdbx_seq_one_letter_code
_entity_poly.pdbx_strand_id
1 'polypeptide(L)'
;MAHPDTLLPMPDIEDPIDRFVSVIKFYLSGWHIRPPGVKKPLNPILGETFTCYWDYPDKTRGYYISEQTSHHPPKSSYFFMAPEHHIRVDGTLKPRSKFLGNSAASLMEGISYLRFTNRGKSRGGEK
;
A
#
# COMPACT_ATOMS: atom_id res chain seq x y z
N MET A 1 -3.05 2.28 -5.76
CA MET A 1 -1.82 2.41 -6.57
C MET A 1 -2.02 3.44 -7.64
N ALA A 2 -1.71 4.70 -7.34
CA ALA A 2 -2.07 5.80 -8.22
C ALA A 2 -1.00 6.15 -9.26
N HIS A 3 0.24 5.72 -9.04
CA HIS A 3 1.39 6.02 -9.89
C HIS A 3 2.02 4.72 -10.41
N PRO A 4 1.36 4.00 -11.35
CA PRO A 4 1.89 2.76 -11.89
C PRO A 4 3.25 2.94 -12.59
N ASP A 5 3.47 4.11 -13.19
CA ASP A 5 4.74 4.53 -13.79
C ASP A 5 5.93 4.44 -12.83
N THR A 6 5.72 4.74 -11.53
CA THR A 6 6.77 4.61 -10.51
C THR A 6 6.86 3.20 -9.91
N LEU A 7 5.81 2.40 -10.07
CA LEU A 7 5.66 1.12 -9.42
C LEU A 7 6.19 -0.04 -10.28
N LEU A 8 5.72 -0.11 -11.51
CA LEU A 8 5.93 -1.26 -12.39
C LEU A 8 7.41 -1.51 -12.69
N PRO A 9 8.28 -0.49 -12.87
CA PRO A 9 9.69 -0.73 -13.17
C PRO A 9 10.53 -1.24 -12.00
N MET A 10 10.06 -1.13 -10.74
CA MET A 10 10.86 -1.41 -9.56
C MET A 10 11.53 -2.80 -9.51
N PRO A 11 10.86 -3.91 -9.91
CA PRO A 11 11.43 -5.25 -9.88
C PRO A 11 12.57 -5.46 -10.88
N ASP A 12 12.68 -4.61 -11.91
CA ASP A 12 13.66 -4.77 -13.00
C ASP A 12 14.91 -3.90 -12.80
N ILE A 13 14.89 -3.00 -11.82
CA ILE A 13 16.08 -2.22 -11.43
C ILE A 13 17.07 -3.20 -10.80
N GLU A 14 18.28 -3.33 -11.35
CA GLU A 14 19.28 -4.27 -10.85
C GLU A 14 20.03 -3.75 -9.62
N ASP A 15 20.43 -2.48 -9.63
CA ASP A 15 21.14 -1.87 -8.51
C ASP A 15 20.23 -1.81 -7.27
N PRO A 16 20.66 -2.38 -6.12
CA PRO A 16 19.83 -2.45 -4.93
C PRO A 16 19.53 -1.09 -4.30
N ILE A 17 20.43 -0.10 -4.43
CA ILE A 17 20.24 1.24 -3.89
C ILE A 17 19.22 1.98 -4.75
N ASP A 18 19.36 1.95 -6.07
CA ASP A 18 18.41 2.58 -7.00
C ASP A 18 17.02 1.95 -6.88
N ARG A 19 16.96 0.62 -6.71
CA ARG A 19 15.70 -0.09 -6.47
C ARG A 19 15.05 0.36 -5.16
N PHE A 20 15.83 0.50 -4.09
CA PHE A 20 15.32 1.03 -2.82
C PHE A 20 14.80 2.46 -2.96
N VAL A 21 15.54 3.34 -3.64
CA VAL A 21 15.10 4.71 -3.94
C VAL A 21 13.78 4.71 -4.72
N SER A 22 13.64 3.80 -5.68
CA SER A 22 12.40 3.62 -6.45
C SER A 22 11.21 3.23 -5.57
N VAL A 23 11.40 2.30 -4.62
CA VAL A 23 10.39 1.92 -3.62
C VAL A 23 9.96 3.12 -2.77
N ILE A 24 10.91 3.94 -2.31
CA ILE A 24 10.61 5.15 -1.55
C ILE A 24 9.86 6.18 -2.39
N LYS A 25 10.28 6.39 -3.65
CA LYS A 25 9.61 7.29 -4.59
C LYS A 25 8.15 6.89 -4.80
N PHE A 26 7.89 5.61 -5.07
CA PHE A 26 6.54 5.09 -5.20
C PHE A 26 5.73 5.30 -3.92
N TYR A 27 6.28 4.95 -2.76
CA TYR A 27 5.58 5.09 -1.48
C TYR A 27 5.19 6.54 -1.16
N LEU A 28 6.09 7.49 -1.41
CA LEU A 28 5.85 8.91 -1.14
C LEU A 28 4.91 9.57 -2.17
N SER A 29 4.87 9.06 -3.40
CA SER A 29 4.06 9.63 -4.47
C SER A 29 2.56 9.71 -4.14
N GLY A 30 2.01 8.75 -3.38
CA GLY A 30 0.57 8.67 -3.13
C GLY A 30 0.00 9.66 -2.10
N TRP A 31 0.82 10.27 -1.24
CA TRP A 31 0.33 11.05 -0.08
C TRP A 31 -0.33 12.38 -0.44
N HIS A 32 -0.03 12.92 -1.62
CA HIS A 32 -0.65 14.16 -2.07
C HIS A 32 -2.09 13.94 -2.58
N ILE A 33 -2.47 12.69 -2.87
CA ILE A 33 -3.81 12.33 -3.36
C ILE A 33 -4.77 12.32 -2.18
N ARG A 34 -5.41 13.47 -1.96
CA ARG A 34 -6.37 13.69 -0.88
C ARG A 34 -7.52 14.57 -1.35
N PRO A 35 -8.72 14.44 -0.75
CA PRO A 35 -9.80 15.36 -1.04
C PRO A 35 -9.43 16.80 -0.62
N PRO A 36 -9.98 17.82 -1.29
CA PRO A 36 -9.82 19.20 -0.85
C PRO A 36 -10.51 19.42 0.51
N GLY A 37 -9.83 20.14 1.40
CA GLY A 37 -10.31 20.46 2.75
C GLY A 37 -10.03 19.39 3.81
N VAL A 38 -10.55 19.61 5.01
CA VAL A 38 -10.38 18.71 6.16
C VAL A 38 -11.50 17.67 6.15
N LYS A 39 -11.28 16.55 5.46
CA LYS A 39 -12.24 15.45 5.36
C LYS A 39 -11.57 14.13 5.72
N LYS A 40 -12.32 13.24 6.37
CA LYS A 40 -11.90 11.87 6.67
C LYS A 40 -12.74 10.87 5.86
N PRO A 41 -12.19 9.71 5.51
CA PRO A 41 -12.99 8.60 5.00
C PRO A 41 -14.08 8.17 5.99
N LEU A 42 -15.08 7.46 5.47
CA LEU A 42 -16.01 6.71 6.31
C LEU A 42 -15.25 5.64 7.09
N ASN A 43 -15.77 5.28 8.26
CA ASN A 43 -15.24 4.17 9.04
C ASN A 43 -15.91 2.89 8.53
N PRO A 44 -15.19 1.92 7.95
CA PRO A 44 -15.81 0.71 7.43
C PRO A 44 -16.46 -0.13 8.55
N ILE A 45 -17.54 -0.84 8.22
CA ILE A 45 -18.17 -1.81 9.13
C ILE A 45 -17.35 -3.11 9.20
N LEU A 46 -17.49 -3.90 10.26
CA LEU A 46 -16.81 -5.20 10.36
C LEU A 46 -17.20 -6.11 9.19
N GLY A 47 -16.20 -6.68 8.50
CA GLY A 47 -16.39 -7.51 7.32
C GLY A 47 -16.68 -6.74 6.03
N GLU A 48 -16.68 -5.39 6.05
CA GLU A 48 -16.79 -4.61 4.82
C GLU A 48 -15.60 -4.88 3.91
N THR A 49 -15.89 -5.20 2.65
CA THR A 49 -14.88 -5.49 1.62
C THR A 49 -14.86 -4.42 0.54
N PHE A 50 -13.67 -4.12 0.01
CA PHE A 50 -13.52 -3.33 -1.20
C PHE A 50 -12.54 -4.01 -2.15
N THR A 51 -12.92 -4.11 -3.43
CA THR A 51 -12.08 -4.71 -4.48
C THR A 51 -12.02 -3.79 -5.69
N CYS A 52 -10.84 -3.66 -6.29
CA CYS A 52 -10.68 -2.97 -7.56
C CYS A 52 -9.48 -3.52 -8.34
N TYR A 53 -9.33 -3.06 -9.58
CA TYR A 53 -8.21 -3.43 -10.42
C TYR A 53 -7.74 -2.23 -11.25
N TRP A 54 -6.54 -2.36 -11.82
CA TRP A 54 -5.95 -1.43 -12.78
C TRP A 54 -5.66 -2.17 -14.07
N ASP A 55 -6.06 -1.61 -15.21
CA ASP A 55 -5.57 -2.00 -16.53
C ASP A 55 -4.30 -1.20 -16.84
N TYR A 56 -3.20 -1.88 -17.17
CA TYR A 56 -1.94 -1.26 -17.53
C TYR A 56 -1.76 -1.14 -19.05
N PRO A 57 -0.89 -0.24 -19.54
CA PRO A 57 -0.66 -0.06 -20.98
C PRO A 57 -0.16 -1.31 -21.72
N ASP A 58 0.53 -2.21 -21.02
CA ASP A 58 1.02 -3.48 -21.54
C ASP A 58 -0.04 -4.61 -21.54
N LYS A 59 -1.30 -4.27 -21.25
CA LYS A 59 -2.45 -5.17 -21.16
C LYS A 59 -2.40 -6.16 -19.98
N THR A 60 -1.52 -5.93 -19.01
CA THR A 60 -1.51 -6.65 -17.73
C THR A 60 -2.40 -5.95 -16.71
N ARG A 61 -2.59 -6.57 -15.53
CA ARG A 61 -3.50 -6.04 -14.49
C ARG A 61 -2.91 -6.08 -13.09
N GLY A 62 -3.24 -5.05 -12.32
CA GLY A 62 -3.06 -5.02 -10.87
C GLY A 62 -4.37 -5.27 -10.17
N TYR A 63 -4.37 -6.03 -9.07
CA TYR A 63 -5.55 -6.40 -8.30
C TYR A 63 -5.42 -5.91 -6.87
N TYR A 64 -6.46 -5.28 -6.34
CA TYR A 64 -6.55 -4.86 -4.93
C TYR A 64 -7.77 -5.46 -4.26
N ILE A 65 -7.56 -5.98 -3.07
CA ILE A 65 -8.59 -6.57 -2.21
C ILE A 65 -8.35 -6.03 -0.80
N SER A 66 -9.38 -5.55 -0.13
CA SER A 66 -9.33 -5.18 1.27
C SER A 66 -10.58 -5.61 2.03
N GLU A 67 -10.40 -5.76 3.34
CA GLU A 67 -11.46 -6.11 4.27
C GLU A 67 -11.24 -5.39 5.61
N GLN A 68 -12.31 -4.90 6.22
CA GLN A 68 -12.31 -4.45 7.61
C GLN A 68 -12.31 -5.66 8.56
N THR A 69 -11.13 -6.07 9.00
CA THR A 69 -10.93 -7.31 9.78
C THR A 69 -11.09 -7.14 11.29
N SER A 70 -11.26 -5.91 11.79
CA SER A 70 -11.57 -5.63 13.20
C SER A 70 -12.27 -4.29 13.35
N HIS A 71 -13.19 -4.18 14.31
CA HIS A 71 -13.90 -2.93 14.63
C HIS A 71 -13.42 -2.28 15.95
N HIS A 72 -13.11 -3.08 16.97
CA HIS A 72 -12.61 -2.62 18.26
C HIS A 72 -11.36 -3.42 18.70
N PRO A 73 -10.13 -2.90 18.47
CA PRO A 73 -9.82 -1.65 17.77
C PRO A 73 -10.00 -1.76 16.24
N PRO A 74 -10.20 -0.64 15.52
CA PRO A 74 -10.42 -0.66 14.08
C PRO A 74 -9.14 -1.08 13.33
N LYS A 75 -9.27 -2.07 12.45
CA LYS A 75 -8.19 -2.54 11.56
C LYS A 75 -8.78 -2.98 10.22
N SER A 76 -8.20 -2.49 9.14
CA SER A 76 -8.42 -3.01 7.80
C SER A 76 -7.17 -3.76 7.33
N SER A 77 -7.36 -4.87 6.65
CA SER A 77 -6.28 -5.58 5.94
C SER A 77 -6.44 -5.32 4.46
N TYR A 78 -5.34 -5.21 3.73
CA TYR A 78 -5.35 -5.08 2.28
C TYR A 78 -4.26 -5.95 1.65
N PHE A 79 -4.57 -6.40 0.45
CA PHE A 79 -3.73 -7.15 -0.44
C PHE A 79 -3.72 -6.45 -1.79
N PHE A 80 -2.54 -6.34 -2.38
CA PHE A 80 -2.36 -5.87 -3.74
C PHE A 80 -1.38 -6.79 -4.47
N MET A 81 -1.63 -7.08 -5.75
CA MET A 81 -0.69 -7.81 -6.59
C MET A 81 -0.75 -7.36 -8.04
N ALA A 82 0.42 -7.21 -8.66
CA ALA A 82 0.60 -7.13 -10.11
C ALA A 82 1.43 -8.35 -10.51
N PRO A 83 0.78 -9.50 -10.81
CA PRO A 83 1.46 -10.78 -10.98
C PRO A 83 2.50 -10.78 -12.09
N GLU A 84 2.15 -10.19 -13.23
CA GLU A 84 3.00 -10.10 -14.43
C GLU A 84 4.21 -9.17 -14.22
N HIS A 85 4.13 -8.29 -13.21
CA HIS A 85 5.19 -7.38 -12.81
C HIS A 85 5.87 -7.81 -11.52
N HIS A 86 5.73 -9.07 -11.10
CA HIS A 86 6.40 -9.61 -9.91
C HIS A 86 6.18 -8.85 -8.59
N ILE A 87 5.14 -8.00 -8.47
CA ILE A 87 4.90 -7.16 -7.29
C ILE A 87 3.79 -7.74 -6.45
N ARG A 88 4.06 -7.89 -5.15
CA ARG A 88 3.07 -8.22 -4.14
C ARG A 88 3.17 -7.24 -2.97
N VAL A 89 2.04 -6.73 -2.51
CA VAL A 89 1.95 -5.90 -1.31
C VAL A 89 0.87 -6.46 -0.39
N ASP A 90 1.25 -6.68 0.86
CA ASP A 90 0.33 -7.07 1.93
C ASP A 90 0.42 -6.03 3.03
N GLY A 91 -0.69 -5.58 3.58
CA GLY A 91 -0.62 -4.60 4.65
C GLY A 91 -1.87 -4.48 5.50
N THR A 92 -1.74 -3.65 6.53
CA THR A 92 -2.83 -3.32 7.44
C THR A 92 -2.89 -1.83 7.65
N LEU A 93 -4.10 -1.30 7.80
CA LEU A 93 -4.37 0.06 8.26
C LEU A 93 -4.92 -0.04 9.69
N LYS A 94 -4.22 0.58 10.65
CA LYS A 94 -4.59 0.56 12.08
C LYS A 94 -4.62 1.99 12.61
N PRO A 95 -5.68 2.75 12.32
CA PRO A 95 -5.83 4.12 12.82
C PRO A 95 -6.20 4.11 14.30
N ARG A 96 -5.41 4.80 15.13
CA ARG A 96 -5.74 5.06 16.53
C ARG A 96 -5.99 6.55 16.74
N SER A 97 -7.25 6.90 16.96
CA SER A 97 -7.64 8.30 17.20
C SER A 97 -7.19 8.76 18.58
N LYS A 98 -6.61 9.97 18.67
CA LYS A 98 -6.19 10.60 19.91
C LYS A 98 -6.51 12.09 19.89
N PHE A 99 -7.15 12.57 20.95
CA PHE A 99 -7.32 14.00 21.21
C PHE A 99 -6.10 14.52 21.98
N LEU A 100 -5.54 15.65 21.53
CA LEU A 100 -4.28 16.22 22.02
C LEU A 100 -4.46 17.67 22.51
N GLY A 101 -5.69 18.08 22.88
CA GLY A 101 -6.02 19.46 23.21
C GLY A 101 -6.46 20.24 21.97
N ASN A 102 -5.67 21.20 21.49
CA ASN A 102 -6.00 21.94 20.27
C ASN A 102 -5.72 21.14 18.96
N SER A 103 -5.65 19.82 19.05
CA SER A 103 -5.33 18.95 17.92
C SER A 103 -5.99 17.60 18.09
N ALA A 104 -6.34 16.98 16.96
CA ALA A 104 -6.77 15.60 16.90
C ALA A 104 -5.85 14.86 15.92
N ALA A 105 -5.41 13.67 16.30
CA ALA A 105 -4.51 12.86 15.49
C ALA A 105 -5.12 11.47 15.24
N SER A 106 -4.85 10.93 14.05
CA SER A 106 -5.00 9.51 13.76
C SER A 106 -3.60 8.91 13.69
N LEU A 107 -3.18 8.22 14.74
CA LEU A 107 -1.88 7.55 14.78
C LEU A 107 -1.96 6.29 13.92
N MET A 108 -1.12 6.20 12.89
CA MET A 108 -1.12 5.08 11.95
C MET A 108 -0.16 3.99 12.44
N GLU A 109 -0.71 2.87 12.91
CA GLU A 109 0.07 1.71 13.39
C GLU A 109 0.10 0.55 12.39
N GLY A 110 -0.39 0.83 11.18
CA GLY A 110 -0.36 -0.08 10.06
C GLY A 110 1.05 -0.40 9.59
N ILE A 111 1.23 -1.57 9.00
CA ILE A 111 2.47 -1.98 8.34
C ILE A 111 2.11 -2.43 6.92
N SER A 112 2.95 -2.07 5.96
CA SER A 112 2.89 -2.52 4.58
C SER A 112 4.16 -3.29 4.25
N TYR A 113 4.01 -4.49 3.69
CA TYR A 113 5.09 -5.33 3.20
C TYR A 113 5.04 -5.35 1.69
N LEU A 114 6.03 -4.77 1.02
CA LEU A 114 6.23 -4.90 -0.41
C LEU A 114 7.24 -6.02 -0.68
N ARG A 115 6.94 -6.90 -1.64
CA ARG A 115 7.78 -8.02 -2.04
C ARG A 115 7.89 -8.08 -3.57
N PHE A 116 9.10 -8.31 -4.04
CA PHE A 116 9.38 -8.70 -5.42
C PHE A 116 9.47 -10.21 -5.49
N THR A 117 8.63 -10.85 -6.30
CA THR A 117 8.53 -12.32 -6.39
C THR A 117 9.60 -12.94 -7.28
N ASN A 118 10.27 -12.14 -8.12
CA ASN A 118 11.44 -12.53 -8.89
C ASN A 118 12.77 -12.38 -8.12
N ARG A 119 12.76 -11.78 -6.92
CA ARG A 119 13.96 -11.46 -6.12
C ARG A 119 13.86 -11.99 -4.68
N GLY A 120 14.97 -11.93 -3.94
CA GLY A 120 14.95 -12.10 -2.48
C GLY A 120 14.66 -13.52 -1.97
N LYS A 121 15.05 -14.58 -2.70
CA LYS A 121 14.89 -15.98 -2.25
C LYS A 121 15.74 -16.35 -1.02
N SER A 122 16.67 -15.49 -0.59
CA SER A 122 17.55 -15.74 0.54
C SER A 122 16.91 -15.31 1.87
N ARG A 123 17.19 -16.02 2.97
CA ARG A 123 16.70 -15.69 4.33
C ARG A 123 17.05 -14.26 4.78
N GLY A 124 18.04 -13.62 4.17
CA GLY A 124 18.50 -12.26 4.48
C GLY A 124 18.04 -11.18 3.50
N GLY A 125 17.23 -11.51 2.49
CA GLY A 125 16.89 -10.58 1.40
C GLY A 125 17.84 -10.65 0.20
N GLU A 126 17.84 -9.64 -0.65
CA GLU A 126 18.91 -9.46 -1.65
C GLU A 126 20.21 -9.08 -0.95
N LYS A 127 21.32 -9.68 -1.41
CA LYS A 127 22.67 -9.37 -0.94
C LYS A 127 23.29 -8.26 -1.79
#